data_AF-A0A160JGA2-F1
#
_entry.id   AF-A0A160JGA2-F1
#
_cell.length_a   1.000
_cell.length_b   1.000
_cell.length_c   1.000
_cell.angle_alpha   90.00
_cell.angle_beta   90.00
_cell.angle_gamma   90.00
#
_symmetry.space_group_name_H-M   'P 1'
#
loop_
_entity.id
_entity.type
_entity.pdbx_description
1 polymer ?
#
loop_
_entity_poly.entity_id
_entity_poly.type
_entity_poly.pdbx_seq_one_letter_code
_entity_poly.pdbx_strand_id
1 'polypeptide(L)'
;MAANENERFDQFAAVLTTELLERTRKNMELLAPDQQPCSMLPFIQTPSFVEFYQDLVRVGILPVVLSRRPVRTIVGDVDWAREGREYLLTVLDDRSNAVFTAWEYAWDSLWDERKVGQDSGGAGGGTKQKKGFFSALFSRKRPEKADSGHAGGAEGGVMAGLHIMLTELAEKRGFLPLFHEDVRILKALPRLKPGRVAQAWKEIVQYHHQEFYLPEPEQAKPGVTSDCLQKWHYNLPDKIGEFLVLKAAVDLEHVNKPFIGKYIRQSARTQEEAEKGMPYLSLYWKAMRNPAPVAERHTL
;
A
#
# COMPACT_ATOMS: atom_id res chain seq x y z
N MET A 1 -30.20 21.92 17.69
CA MET A 1 -29.21 20.94 18.18
C MET A 1 -28.60 20.08 17.06
N ALA A 2 -29.39 19.54 16.12
CA ALA A 2 -28.87 18.72 15.01
C ALA A 2 -27.84 19.39 14.05
N ALA A 3 -27.91 20.72 13.85
CA ALA A 3 -26.95 21.42 12.99
C ALA A 3 -25.50 21.36 13.51
N ASN A 4 -25.32 21.42 14.85
CA ASN A 4 -24.01 21.33 15.51
C ASN A 4 -23.46 19.89 15.48
N GLU A 5 -24.32 18.87 15.48
CA GLU A 5 -23.89 17.47 15.36
C GLU A 5 -23.36 17.13 13.96
N ASN A 6 -24.03 17.59 12.91
CA ASN A 6 -23.57 17.37 11.54
C ASN A 6 -22.24 18.09 11.28
N GLU A 7 -22.11 19.34 11.74
CA GLU A 7 -20.86 20.09 11.61
C GLU A 7 -19.68 19.39 12.32
N ARG A 8 -19.89 18.93 13.56
CA ARG A 8 -18.88 18.14 14.29
C ARG A 8 -18.53 16.84 13.58
N PHE A 9 -19.51 16.16 12.99
CA PHE A 9 -19.26 14.94 12.21
C PHE A 9 -18.43 15.23 10.95
N ASP A 10 -18.72 16.32 10.24
CA ASP A 10 -17.97 16.70 9.04
C ASP A 10 -16.52 17.06 9.38
N GLN A 11 -16.30 17.77 10.50
CA GLN A 11 -14.96 18.05 11.03
C GLN A 11 -14.22 16.75 11.39
N PHE A 12 -14.86 15.84 12.13
CA PHE A 12 -14.32 14.51 12.43
C PHE A 12 -13.93 13.75 11.15
N ALA A 13 -14.82 13.69 10.18
CA ALA A 13 -14.59 13.00 8.91
C ALA A 13 -13.40 13.60 8.15
N ALA A 14 -13.26 14.92 8.15
CA ALA A 14 -12.13 15.61 7.53
C ALA A 14 -10.80 15.29 8.23
N VAL A 15 -10.77 15.33 9.56
CA VAL A 15 -9.58 14.99 10.37
C VAL A 15 -9.18 13.53 10.16
N LEU A 16 -10.15 12.61 10.23
CA LEU A 16 -9.92 11.18 10.00
C LEU A 16 -9.36 10.91 8.60
N THR A 17 -9.99 11.49 7.58
CA THR A 17 -9.57 11.34 6.19
C THR A 17 -8.14 11.85 6.01
N THR A 18 -7.84 13.03 6.54
CA THR A 18 -6.51 13.64 6.42
C THR A 18 -5.45 12.75 7.07
N GLU A 19 -5.66 12.30 8.30
CA GLU A 19 -4.68 11.50 9.03
C GLU A 19 -4.41 10.14 8.35
N LEU A 20 -5.45 9.43 7.90
CA LEU A 20 -5.27 8.14 7.23
C LEU A 20 -4.54 8.28 5.88
N LEU A 21 -4.87 9.31 5.10
CA LEU A 21 -4.26 9.54 3.79
C LEU A 21 -2.82 10.06 3.90
N GLU A 22 -2.53 10.93 4.87
CA GLU A 22 -1.19 11.46 5.09
C GLU A 22 -0.23 10.38 5.56
N ARG A 23 -0.65 9.51 6.49
CA ARG A 23 0.14 8.34 6.91
C ARG A 23 0.46 7.43 5.73
N THR A 24 -0.55 7.12 4.93
CA THR A 24 -0.38 6.24 3.78
C THR A 24 0.57 6.83 2.75
N ARG A 25 0.41 8.13 2.43
CA ARG A 25 1.31 8.85 1.54
C ARG A 25 2.76 8.77 2.04
N LYS A 26 3.00 9.12 3.30
CA LYS A 26 4.35 9.07 3.90
C LYS A 26 4.96 7.67 3.83
N ASN A 27 4.18 6.63 4.09
CA ASN A 27 4.66 5.25 3.97
C ASN A 27 5.04 4.89 2.53
N MET A 28 4.19 5.23 1.54
CA MET A 28 4.50 4.98 0.13
C MET A 28 5.73 5.76 -0.33
N GLU A 29 5.88 7.02 0.06
CA GLU A 29 7.06 7.84 -0.23
C GLU A 29 8.34 7.22 0.34
N LEU A 30 8.30 6.73 1.59
CA LEU A 30 9.45 6.06 2.22
C LEU A 30 9.81 4.71 1.56
N LEU A 31 8.84 4.04 0.96
CA LEU A 31 9.03 2.74 0.30
C LEU A 31 9.42 2.89 -1.17
N ALA A 32 9.12 4.03 -1.81
CA ALA A 32 9.48 4.28 -3.19
C ALA A 32 11.01 4.42 -3.33
N PRO A 33 11.64 3.74 -4.31
CA PRO A 33 13.06 3.95 -4.59
C PRO A 33 13.34 5.34 -5.15
N ASP A 34 14.54 5.82 -4.89
CA ASP A 34 15.03 7.13 -5.36
C ASP A 34 15.68 7.03 -6.74
N GLN A 35 16.27 5.88 -7.06
CA GLN A 35 16.90 5.58 -8.34
C GLN A 35 15.94 4.91 -9.34
N GLN A 36 16.31 4.93 -10.62
CA GLN A 36 15.52 4.32 -11.67
C GLN A 36 15.58 2.78 -11.55
N PRO A 37 14.44 2.08 -11.39
CA PRO A 37 14.41 0.62 -11.33
C PRO A 37 14.71 0.00 -12.70
N CYS A 38 15.28 -1.21 -12.70
CA CYS A 38 15.55 -1.95 -13.93
C CYS A 38 14.34 -2.73 -14.48
N SER A 39 13.24 -2.79 -13.72
CA SER A 39 11.97 -3.39 -14.13
C SER A 39 10.79 -2.66 -13.48
N MET A 40 9.57 -3.08 -13.81
CA MET A 40 8.35 -2.59 -13.16
C MET A 40 8.38 -2.86 -11.65
N LEU A 41 7.82 -1.93 -10.88
CA LEU A 41 7.72 -2.01 -9.42
C LEU A 41 6.30 -2.36 -8.96
N PRO A 42 6.15 -2.85 -7.71
CA PRO A 42 4.86 -2.97 -7.05
C PRO A 42 4.15 -1.62 -6.94
N PHE A 43 2.83 -1.64 -7.00
CA PHE A 43 1.96 -0.47 -6.91
C PHE A 43 2.29 0.46 -5.72
N ILE A 44 2.59 -0.06 -4.52
CA ILE A 44 2.88 0.82 -3.38
C ILE A 44 4.19 1.60 -3.49
N GLN A 45 5.10 1.17 -4.37
CA GLN A 45 6.40 1.81 -4.59
C GLN A 45 6.37 2.74 -5.80
N THR A 46 5.20 2.95 -6.42
CA THR A 46 5.07 3.88 -7.54
C THR A 46 4.34 5.17 -7.11
N PRO A 47 4.95 6.36 -7.33
CA PRO A 47 4.35 7.63 -6.91
C PRO A 47 2.94 7.88 -7.47
N SER A 48 2.71 7.45 -8.71
CA SER A 48 1.40 7.55 -9.39
C SER A 48 0.28 6.76 -8.73
N PHE A 49 0.60 5.77 -7.90
CA PHE A 49 -0.41 5.03 -7.16
C PHE A 49 -0.91 5.79 -5.92
N VAL A 50 -0.13 6.73 -5.38
CA VAL A 50 -0.53 7.53 -4.22
C VAL A 50 -1.83 8.28 -4.50
N GLU A 51 -1.90 9.00 -5.61
CA GLU A 51 -3.09 9.75 -6.01
C GLU A 51 -4.30 8.83 -6.19
N PHE A 52 -4.09 7.70 -6.87
CA PHE A 52 -5.13 6.71 -7.08
C PHE A 52 -5.64 6.13 -5.75
N TYR A 53 -4.74 5.77 -4.84
CA TYR A 53 -5.10 5.24 -3.52
C TYR A 53 -5.90 6.27 -2.71
N GLN A 54 -5.51 7.54 -2.76
CA GLN A 54 -6.26 8.61 -2.08
C GLN A 54 -7.68 8.74 -2.62
N ASP A 55 -7.88 8.68 -3.93
CA ASP A 55 -9.19 8.75 -4.55
C ASP A 55 -10.04 7.50 -4.23
N LEU A 56 -9.43 6.31 -4.31
CA LEU A 56 -10.05 5.05 -3.91
C LEU A 56 -10.55 5.11 -2.47
N VAL A 57 -9.72 5.59 -1.55
CA VAL A 57 -10.08 5.68 -0.14
C VAL A 57 -11.17 6.71 0.09
N ARG A 58 -11.08 7.90 -0.52
CA ARG A 58 -12.10 8.97 -0.38
C ARG A 58 -13.47 8.58 -0.90
N VAL A 59 -13.52 7.93 -2.06
CA VAL A 59 -14.79 7.65 -2.76
C VAL A 59 -15.34 6.27 -2.39
N GLY A 60 -14.48 5.30 -2.10
CA GLY A 60 -14.88 3.91 -1.87
C GLY A 60 -14.87 3.48 -0.42
N ILE A 61 -13.76 3.72 0.28
CA ILE A 61 -13.54 3.15 1.62
C ILE A 61 -14.16 4.02 2.71
N LEU A 62 -13.86 5.32 2.73
CA LEU A 62 -14.27 6.24 3.78
C LEU A 62 -15.79 6.37 3.93
N PRO A 63 -16.62 6.43 2.87
CA PRO A 63 -18.07 6.47 3.04
C PRO A 63 -18.61 5.24 3.76
N VAL A 64 -18.06 4.06 3.47
CA VAL A 64 -18.43 2.81 4.17
C VAL A 64 -18.00 2.89 5.63
N VAL A 65 -16.77 3.34 5.92
CA VAL A 65 -16.24 3.49 7.28
C VAL A 65 -17.09 4.46 8.11
N LEU A 66 -17.33 5.66 7.59
CA LEU A 66 -18.06 6.74 8.24
C LEU A 66 -19.55 6.41 8.45
N SER A 67 -20.12 5.51 7.64
CA SER A 67 -21.50 5.05 7.82
C SER A 67 -21.69 4.16 9.07
N ARG A 68 -20.61 3.56 9.60
CA ARG A 68 -20.70 2.59 10.71
C ARG A 68 -21.01 3.28 12.01
N ARG A 69 -22.03 2.79 12.72
CA ARG A 69 -22.45 3.33 14.03
C ARG A 69 -21.30 3.46 15.04
N PRO A 70 -20.41 2.46 15.24
CA PRO A 70 -19.28 2.58 16.17
C PRO A 70 -18.27 3.68 15.79
N VAL A 71 -18.17 4.04 14.50
CA VAL A 71 -17.31 5.14 14.04
C VAL A 71 -18.00 6.47 14.31
N ARG A 72 -19.30 6.57 14.05
CA ARG A 72 -20.09 7.79 14.32
C ARG A 72 -20.15 8.13 15.81
N THR A 73 -20.05 7.15 16.69
CA THR A 73 -20.01 7.38 18.15
C THR A 73 -18.70 8.00 18.63
N ILE A 74 -17.61 7.94 17.84
CA ILE A 74 -16.30 8.53 18.20
C ILE A 74 -16.40 10.05 18.30
N VAL A 75 -17.27 10.68 17.50
CA VAL A 75 -17.43 12.14 17.41
C VAL A 75 -17.59 12.76 18.79
N GLY A 76 -18.44 12.16 19.64
CA GLY A 76 -18.68 12.59 21.02
C GLY A 76 -18.87 14.10 21.16
N ASP A 77 -18.43 14.64 22.30
CA ASP A 77 -18.36 16.07 22.60
C ASP A 77 -16.92 16.59 22.47
N VAL A 78 -16.23 16.22 21.38
CA VAL A 78 -14.87 16.68 21.09
C VAL A 78 -14.90 17.94 20.22
N ASP A 79 -14.05 18.91 20.53
CA ASP A 79 -13.76 20.04 19.62
C ASP A 79 -12.85 19.54 18.49
N TRP A 80 -13.46 19.06 17.41
CA TRP A 80 -12.74 18.48 16.28
C TRP A 80 -11.88 19.49 15.52
N ALA A 81 -12.16 20.78 15.64
CA ALA A 81 -11.38 21.83 14.99
C ALA A 81 -10.05 22.08 15.69
N ARG A 82 -9.98 21.92 17.03
CA ARG A 82 -8.79 22.25 17.83
C ARG A 82 -8.07 21.03 18.37
N GLU A 83 -8.81 20.08 18.95
CA GLU A 83 -8.28 18.94 19.70
C GLU A 83 -8.50 17.60 18.98
N GLY A 84 -9.35 17.61 17.95
CA GLY A 84 -9.78 16.41 17.23
C GLY A 84 -8.64 15.53 16.72
N ARG A 85 -7.55 16.13 16.25
CA ARG A 85 -6.40 15.36 15.76
C ARG A 85 -5.75 14.56 16.87
N GLU A 86 -5.43 15.18 18.01
CA GLU A 86 -4.78 14.50 19.13
C GLU A 86 -5.67 13.41 19.70
N TYR A 87 -6.96 13.71 19.87
CA TYR A 87 -7.93 12.71 20.29
C TYR A 87 -8.00 11.54 19.30
N LEU A 88 -8.07 11.81 17.99
CA LEU A 88 -8.06 10.77 16.96
C LEU A 88 -6.83 9.86 17.05
N LEU A 89 -5.64 10.42 17.33
CA LEU A 89 -4.44 9.60 17.48
C LEU A 89 -4.60 8.58 18.61
N THR A 90 -5.19 8.98 19.74
CA THR A 90 -5.44 8.04 20.84
C THR A 90 -6.44 6.95 20.46
N VAL A 91 -7.49 7.30 19.71
CA VAL A 91 -8.46 6.35 19.15
C VAL A 91 -7.77 5.38 18.20
N LEU A 92 -6.90 5.85 17.30
CA LEU A 92 -6.23 4.99 16.32
C LEU A 92 -5.17 4.07 16.91
N ASP A 93 -4.57 4.45 18.05
CA ASP A 93 -3.59 3.61 18.77
C ASP A 93 -4.26 2.52 19.64
N ASP A 94 -5.57 2.60 19.90
CA ASP A 94 -6.29 1.53 20.59
C ASP A 94 -6.38 0.25 19.72
N ARG A 95 -6.12 -0.91 20.35
CA ARG A 95 -6.13 -2.24 19.71
C ARG A 95 -7.51 -2.62 19.20
N SER A 96 -8.57 -2.13 19.83
CA SER A 96 -9.97 -2.43 19.49
C SER A 96 -10.66 -1.30 18.70
N ASN A 97 -9.91 -0.43 18.01
CA ASN A 97 -10.53 0.76 17.47
C ASN A 97 -11.52 0.49 16.32
N ALA A 98 -12.71 1.06 16.48
CA ALA A 98 -13.83 0.91 15.57
C ALA A 98 -13.53 1.38 14.13
N VAL A 99 -12.63 2.36 13.98
CA VAL A 99 -12.21 2.86 12.66
C VAL A 99 -11.57 1.74 11.86
N PHE A 100 -10.61 1.03 12.44
CA PHE A 100 -9.88 -0.01 11.74
C PHE A 100 -10.68 -1.28 11.52
N THR A 101 -11.64 -1.62 12.39
CA THR A 101 -12.62 -2.68 12.12
C THR A 101 -13.52 -2.33 10.94
N ALA A 102 -14.03 -1.10 10.91
CA ALA A 102 -14.85 -0.60 9.79
C ALA A 102 -14.06 -0.52 8.49
N TRP A 103 -12.78 -0.16 8.57
CA TRP A 103 -11.84 -0.08 7.45
C TRP A 103 -11.62 -1.45 6.80
N GLU A 104 -11.32 -2.48 7.59
CA GLU A 104 -11.17 -3.84 7.08
C GLU A 104 -12.43 -4.32 6.37
N TYR A 105 -13.59 -4.13 7.02
CA TYR A 105 -14.88 -4.47 6.44
C TYR A 105 -15.11 -3.77 5.08
N ALA A 106 -14.76 -2.48 4.98
CA ALA A 106 -14.91 -1.73 3.74
C ALA A 106 -14.05 -2.32 2.61
N TRP A 107 -12.78 -2.63 2.90
CA TRP A 107 -11.88 -3.29 1.94
C TRP A 107 -12.40 -4.66 1.52
N ASP A 108 -12.75 -5.54 2.47
CA ASP A 108 -13.33 -6.85 2.17
C ASP A 108 -14.60 -6.74 1.34
N SER A 109 -15.39 -5.69 1.57
CA SER A 109 -16.63 -5.51 0.85
C SER A 109 -16.44 -5.15 -0.64
N LEU A 110 -15.32 -4.52 -0.97
CA LEU A 110 -15.02 -4.01 -2.32
C LEU A 110 -14.00 -4.86 -3.09
N TRP A 111 -13.19 -5.67 -2.41
CA TRP A 111 -12.07 -6.40 -3.00
C TRP A 111 -12.50 -7.39 -4.08
N ASP A 112 -13.46 -8.25 -3.74
CA ASP A 112 -13.89 -9.37 -4.58
C ASP A 112 -15.01 -8.99 -5.54
N GLU A 113 -15.07 -9.73 -6.66
CA GLU A 113 -16.18 -9.65 -7.60
C GLU A 113 -17.50 -9.92 -6.90
N ARG A 114 -18.52 -9.13 -7.24
CA ARG A 114 -19.87 -9.38 -6.78
C ARG A 114 -20.80 -9.54 -7.95
N LYS A 115 -21.50 -10.67 -7.98
CA LYS A 115 -22.68 -10.85 -8.84
C LYS A 115 -23.72 -9.80 -8.47
N VAL A 116 -24.09 -8.95 -9.43
CA VAL A 116 -25.23 -8.05 -9.25
C VAL A 116 -26.51 -8.84 -9.54
N GLY A 117 -27.07 -9.42 -8.47
CA GLY A 117 -28.49 -9.78 -8.37
C GLY A 117 -28.86 -11.26 -8.50
N GLN A 118 -29.38 -11.83 -7.41
CA GLN A 118 -30.70 -12.48 -7.38
C GLN A 118 -31.26 -12.76 -5.97
N ASP A 119 -30.46 -12.63 -4.90
CA ASP A 119 -30.97 -12.75 -3.53
C ASP A 119 -31.26 -11.37 -2.91
N SER A 120 -32.44 -10.85 -3.21
CA SER A 120 -33.07 -9.76 -2.44
C SER A 120 -34.44 -10.21 -1.98
N GLY A 121 -34.46 -11.36 -1.29
CA GLY A 121 -35.56 -11.80 -0.44
C GLY A 121 -35.10 -11.83 1.01
N GLY A 122 -35.14 -10.70 1.71
CA GLY A 122 -34.99 -10.68 3.18
C GLY A 122 -34.05 -9.61 3.72
N ALA A 123 -34.62 -8.70 4.53
CA ALA A 123 -33.98 -7.77 5.47
C ALA A 123 -33.28 -6.51 4.91
N GLY A 124 -34.10 -5.48 4.70
CA GLY A 124 -33.86 -4.06 5.06
C GLY A 124 -32.43 -3.48 5.00
N GLY A 125 -32.18 -2.69 3.96
CA GLY A 125 -31.05 -1.75 3.89
C GLY A 125 -30.67 -1.44 2.44
N GLY A 126 -31.31 -0.44 1.83
CA GLY A 126 -31.17 -0.13 0.42
C GLY A 126 -29.75 0.28 0.00
N THR A 127 -28.97 -0.66 -0.53
CA THR A 127 -27.78 -0.36 -1.36
C THR A 127 -28.20 -0.09 -2.80
N LYS A 128 -28.78 1.08 -3.07
CA LYS A 128 -28.73 1.67 -4.40
C LYS A 128 -27.33 2.27 -4.61
N GLN A 129 -26.72 1.91 -5.74
CA GLN A 129 -25.50 2.46 -6.37
C GLN A 129 -24.20 1.63 -6.23
N LYS A 130 -23.81 0.99 -7.35
CA LYS A 130 -22.43 0.52 -7.61
C LYS A 130 -21.90 0.86 -9.01
N LYS A 131 -22.74 1.23 -9.98
CA LYS A 131 -22.28 1.70 -11.31
C LYS A 131 -21.56 3.07 -11.26
N GLY A 132 -21.96 3.98 -10.37
CA GLY A 132 -21.37 5.32 -10.26
C GLY A 132 -20.02 5.37 -9.54
N PHE A 133 -19.79 4.49 -8.55
CA PHE A 133 -18.55 4.43 -7.75
C PHE A 133 -17.31 4.22 -8.63
N PHE A 134 -17.35 3.17 -9.44
CA PHE A 134 -16.25 2.83 -10.33
C PHE A 134 -16.12 3.82 -11.49
N SER A 135 -17.22 4.35 -12.02
CA SER A 135 -17.11 5.45 -12.99
C SER A 135 -16.37 6.66 -12.40
N ALA A 136 -16.69 7.06 -11.16
CA ALA A 136 -16.04 8.21 -10.52
C ALA A 136 -14.52 8.03 -10.32
N LEU A 137 -14.06 6.81 -10.00
CA LEU A 137 -12.63 6.51 -9.84
C LEU A 137 -11.84 6.52 -11.15
N PHE A 138 -12.49 6.27 -12.29
CA PHE A 138 -11.81 6.06 -13.58
C PHE A 138 -12.19 7.09 -14.67
N SER A 139 -13.17 7.96 -14.45
CA SER A 139 -13.64 8.95 -15.45
C SER A 139 -12.86 10.26 -15.48
N ARG A 140 -11.84 10.48 -14.64
CA ARG A 140 -11.18 11.80 -14.55
C ARG A 140 -10.03 11.99 -15.56
N LYS A 141 -10.35 11.98 -16.86
CA LYS A 141 -9.73 12.78 -17.97
C LYS A 141 -10.27 12.34 -19.33
N ARG A 142 -11.41 12.90 -19.75
CA ARG A 142 -11.71 13.13 -21.17
C ARG A 142 -12.63 14.34 -21.26
N PRO A 143 -12.36 15.33 -22.14
CA PRO A 143 -13.35 16.33 -22.46
C PRO A 143 -14.52 15.62 -23.16
N GLU A 144 -15.72 15.84 -22.64
CA GLU A 144 -16.95 15.25 -23.15
C GLU A 144 -17.19 15.69 -24.60
N LYS A 145 -17.34 14.72 -25.51
CA LYS A 145 -18.26 14.88 -26.63
C LYS A 145 -19.50 14.10 -26.27
N ALA A 146 -20.58 14.82 -26.02
CA ALA A 146 -21.91 14.25 -25.88
C ALA A 146 -22.28 13.54 -27.18
N ASP A 147 -22.64 12.26 -27.08
CA ASP A 147 -23.60 11.71 -28.01
C ASP A 147 -24.52 10.75 -27.27
N SER A 148 -25.81 11.06 -27.37
CA SER A 148 -26.92 10.34 -26.76
C SER A 148 -27.21 9.06 -27.54
N GLY A 149 -27.30 7.92 -26.86
CA GLY A 149 -27.82 6.71 -27.51
C GLY A 149 -27.90 5.48 -26.63
N HIS A 150 -29.13 4.99 -26.47
CA HIS A 150 -29.53 3.65 -26.07
C HIS A 150 -29.58 3.28 -24.57
N ALA A 151 -30.79 3.44 -24.04
CA ALA A 151 -31.35 2.55 -23.03
C ALA A 151 -31.48 1.12 -23.61
N GLY A 152 -30.92 0.13 -22.91
CA GLY A 152 -31.12 -1.28 -23.24
C GLY A 152 -30.60 -2.18 -22.12
N GLY A 153 -31.48 -3.07 -21.63
CA GLY A 153 -31.12 -4.36 -21.04
C GLY A 153 -30.59 -4.36 -19.59
N ALA A 154 -31.48 -4.67 -18.65
CA ALA A 154 -31.09 -5.17 -17.34
C ALA A 154 -30.66 -6.65 -17.46
N GLU A 155 -29.39 -6.89 -17.77
CA GLU A 155 -28.72 -8.16 -17.48
C GLU A 155 -27.91 -8.00 -16.19
N GLY A 156 -28.02 -8.98 -15.29
CA GLY A 156 -27.27 -9.03 -14.03
C GLY A 156 -25.76 -9.16 -14.30
N GLY A 157 -25.10 -8.03 -14.51
CA GLY A 157 -23.66 -7.97 -14.73
C GLY A 157 -22.90 -8.28 -13.44
N VAL A 158 -21.88 -9.13 -13.51
CA VAL A 158 -20.86 -9.20 -12.46
C VAL A 158 -20.15 -7.84 -12.45
N MET A 159 -20.18 -7.15 -11.32
CA MET A 159 -19.34 -5.97 -11.15
C MET A 159 -17.95 -6.48 -10.79
N ALA A 160 -16.97 -6.13 -11.62
CA ALA A 160 -15.57 -6.41 -11.34
C ALA A 160 -15.23 -5.94 -9.92
N GLY A 161 -14.59 -6.82 -9.16
CA GLY A 161 -14.06 -6.47 -7.84
C GLY A 161 -12.93 -5.45 -7.98
N LEU A 162 -12.62 -4.75 -6.90
CA LEU A 162 -11.52 -3.80 -6.85
C LEU A 162 -10.18 -4.44 -7.24
N HIS A 163 -9.96 -5.72 -6.91
CA HIS A 163 -8.74 -6.46 -7.28
C HIS A 163 -8.53 -6.50 -8.81
N ILE A 164 -9.57 -6.86 -9.56
CA ILE A 164 -9.51 -6.96 -11.03
C ILE A 164 -9.26 -5.59 -11.64
N MET A 165 -9.99 -4.58 -11.17
CA MET A 165 -9.86 -3.22 -11.68
C MET A 165 -8.47 -2.64 -11.46
N LEU A 166 -7.88 -2.90 -10.28
CA LEU A 166 -6.52 -2.50 -9.99
C LEU A 166 -5.51 -3.26 -10.84
N THR A 167 -5.74 -4.54 -11.11
CA THR A 167 -4.89 -5.37 -11.97
C THR A 167 -4.90 -4.86 -13.42
N GLU A 168 -6.07 -4.57 -13.98
CA GLU A 168 -6.18 -3.96 -15.31
C GLU A 168 -5.51 -2.57 -15.38
N LEU A 169 -5.61 -1.79 -14.30
CA LEU A 169 -4.95 -0.49 -14.22
C LEU A 169 -3.43 -0.64 -14.18
N ALA A 170 -2.91 -1.64 -13.47
CA ALA A 170 -1.49 -1.94 -13.37
C ALA A 170 -0.91 -2.21 -14.76
N GLU A 171 -1.56 -3.05 -15.56
CA GLU A 171 -1.17 -3.32 -16.95
C GLU A 171 -1.14 -2.04 -17.79
N LYS A 172 -2.19 -1.22 -17.72
CA LYS A 172 -2.31 0.02 -18.50
C LYS A 172 -1.30 1.10 -18.09
N ARG A 173 -0.86 1.11 -16.82
CA ARG A 173 0.03 2.12 -16.26
C ARG A 173 1.47 1.64 -16.05
N GLY A 174 1.79 0.39 -16.39
CA GLY A 174 3.15 -0.13 -16.29
C GLY A 174 3.58 -0.49 -14.86
N PHE A 175 2.67 -1.00 -14.02
CA PHE A 175 2.98 -1.51 -12.67
C PHE A 175 2.88 -3.03 -12.62
N LEU A 176 3.58 -3.65 -11.66
CA LEU A 176 3.37 -5.08 -11.42
C LEU A 176 1.92 -5.31 -10.96
N PRO A 177 1.24 -6.34 -11.50
CA PRO A 177 -0.11 -6.68 -11.09
C PRO A 177 -0.14 -7.03 -9.60
N LEU A 178 -1.30 -6.79 -8.99
CA LEU A 178 -1.56 -7.16 -7.61
C LEU A 178 -1.77 -8.67 -7.49
N PHE A 179 -1.08 -9.29 -6.55
CA PHE A 179 -1.49 -10.56 -6.00
C PHE A 179 -2.78 -10.36 -5.21
N HIS A 180 -3.62 -11.40 -5.20
CA HIS A 180 -4.89 -11.33 -4.51
C HIS A 180 -4.74 -11.06 -3.00
N GLU A 181 -3.65 -11.54 -2.40
CA GLU A 181 -3.33 -11.35 -0.97
C GLU A 181 -2.85 -9.92 -0.63
N ASP A 182 -2.50 -9.10 -1.63
CA ASP A 182 -1.98 -7.74 -1.41
C ASP A 182 -3.00 -6.78 -0.81
N VAL A 183 -4.28 -7.17 -0.77
CA VAL A 183 -5.29 -6.46 0.01
C VAL A 183 -4.85 -6.25 1.47
N ARG A 184 -4.09 -7.20 2.04
CA ARG A 184 -3.58 -7.09 3.41
C ARG A 184 -2.66 -5.87 3.55
N ILE A 185 -1.80 -5.64 2.57
CA ILE A 185 -0.89 -4.48 2.52
C ILE A 185 -1.72 -3.19 2.40
N LEU A 186 -2.66 -3.16 1.46
CA LEU A 186 -3.52 -1.99 1.22
C LEU A 186 -4.34 -1.61 2.46
N LYS A 187 -4.82 -2.61 3.20
CA LYS A 187 -5.52 -2.45 4.48
C LYS A 187 -4.59 -1.95 5.59
N ALA A 188 -3.36 -2.44 5.64
CA ALA A 188 -2.40 -2.17 6.71
C ALA A 188 -1.66 -0.83 6.56
N LEU A 189 -1.60 -0.25 5.36
CA LEU A 189 -0.85 0.99 5.08
C LEU A 189 -1.14 2.16 6.03
N PRO A 190 -2.39 2.48 6.41
CA PRO A 190 -2.66 3.56 7.37
C PRO A 190 -2.26 3.23 8.83
N ARG A 191 -2.08 1.94 9.15
CA ARG A 191 -1.66 1.44 10.47
C ARG A 191 -0.15 1.41 10.63
N LEU A 192 0.56 1.26 9.51
CA LEU A 192 2.02 1.29 9.50
C LEU A 192 2.50 2.67 9.95
N LYS A 193 3.31 2.71 11.02
CA LYS A 193 3.87 3.97 11.53
C LYS A 193 5.03 4.40 10.62
N PRO A 194 4.98 5.58 9.97
CA PRO A 194 6.04 6.02 9.05
C PRO A 194 7.42 6.09 9.71
N GLY A 195 7.48 6.47 11.00
CA GLY A 195 8.73 6.49 11.76
C GLY A 195 9.43 5.12 11.83
N ARG A 196 8.68 4.01 11.83
CA ARG A 196 9.25 2.65 11.86
C ARG A 196 9.88 2.30 10.50
N VAL A 197 9.25 2.70 9.40
CA VAL A 197 9.79 2.50 8.03
C VAL A 197 11.03 3.37 7.83
N ALA A 198 10.98 4.63 8.25
CA ALA A 198 12.11 5.55 8.17
C ALA A 198 13.30 5.07 9.00
N GLN A 199 13.06 4.55 10.21
CA GLN A 199 14.09 3.94 11.04
C GLN A 199 14.73 2.73 10.35
N ALA A 200 13.90 1.84 9.79
CA ALA A 200 14.37 0.66 9.08
C ALA A 200 15.27 1.04 7.91
N TRP A 201 14.81 1.99 7.07
CA TRP A 201 15.59 2.47 5.94
C TRP A 201 16.91 3.12 6.35
N LYS A 202 16.89 3.98 7.38
CA LYS A 202 18.09 4.61 7.92
C LYS A 202 19.13 3.58 8.38
N GLU A 203 18.68 2.54 9.09
CA GLU A 203 19.57 1.46 9.58
C GLU A 203 20.16 0.66 8.42
N ILE A 204 19.36 0.33 7.40
CA ILE A 204 19.82 -0.37 6.18
C ILE A 204 20.91 0.43 5.47
N VAL A 205 20.67 1.73 5.22
CA VAL A 205 21.65 2.61 4.56
C VAL A 205 22.93 2.74 5.39
N GLN A 206 22.80 2.84 6.71
CA GLN A 206 23.95 2.93 7.60
C GLN A 206 24.82 1.66 7.54
N TYR A 207 24.24 0.47 7.66
CA TYR A 207 25.01 -0.78 7.58
C TYR A 207 25.60 -1.02 6.20
N HIS A 208 24.88 -0.67 5.13
CA HIS A 208 25.43 -0.68 3.78
C HIS A 208 26.67 0.22 3.66
N HIS A 209 26.60 1.44 4.21
CA HIS A 209 27.74 2.34 4.19
C HIS A 209 28.94 1.79 4.98
N GLN A 210 28.67 1.25 6.18
CA GLN A 210 29.70 0.66 7.04
C GLN A 210 30.37 -0.58 6.43
N GLU A 211 29.63 -1.40 5.68
CA GLU A 211 30.17 -2.61 5.06
C GLU A 211 30.99 -2.32 3.81
N PHE A 212 30.56 -1.37 2.96
CA PHE A 212 31.13 -1.24 1.61
C PHE A 212 31.98 0.01 1.36
N TYR A 213 31.86 1.06 2.18
CA TYR A 213 32.51 2.35 1.89
C TYR A 213 33.47 2.83 2.97
N LEU A 214 33.45 2.28 4.18
CA LEU A 214 34.43 2.63 5.21
C LEU A 214 35.76 1.91 4.97
N PRO A 215 36.91 2.57 5.20
CA PRO A 215 38.21 1.92 5.14
C PRO A 215 38.46 1.02 6.36
N GLU A 216 39.35 0.04 6.24
CA GLU A 216 39.85 -0.69 7.40
C GLU A 216 40.59 0.27 8.35
N PRO A 217 40.43 0.18 9.70
CA PRO A 217 39.76 -0.87 10.48
C PRO A 217 38.27 -0.59 10.83
N GLU A 218 37.70 0.51 10.35
CA GLU A 218 36.34 0.94 10.69
C GLU A 218 35.25 0.20 9.89
N GLN A 219 35.66 -0.52 8.84
CA GLN A 219 34.78 -1.33 8.00
C GLN A 219 34.09 -2.44 8.81
N ALA A 220 32.77 -2.54 8.64
CA ALA A 220 31.98 -3.57 9.29
C ALA A 220 32.24 -4.95 8.64
N LYS A 221 31.91 -6.01 9.39
CA LYS A 221 32.08 -7.39 8.90
C LYS A 221 31.23 -7.63 7.64
N PRO A 222 31.73 -8.42 6.67
CA PRO A 222 30.93 -8.85 5.54
C PRO A 222 29.63 -9.55 5.99
N GLY A 223 28.51 -9.15 5.41
CA GLY A 223 27.18 -9.69 5.69
C GLY A 223 26.28 -8.82 6.57
N VAL A 224 26.80 -7.78 7.25
CA VAL A 224 25.97 -6.94 8.15
C VAL A 224 24.79 -6.27 7.43
N THR A 225 24.95 -5.89 6.17
CA THR A 225 23.86 -5.35 5.35
C THR A 225 22.78 -6.40 5.12
N SER A 226 23.19 -7.63 4.79
CA SER A 226 22.25 -8.75 4.59
C SER A 226 21.49 -9.07 5.87
N ASP A 227 22.17 -9.11 7.01
CA ASP A 227 21.56 -9.39 8.31
C ASP A 227 20.57 -8.27 8.70
N CYS A 228 20.92 -7.01 8.46
CA CYS A 228 20.03 -5.87 8.67
C CYS A 228 18.79 -5.93 7.76
N LEU A 229 18.96 -6.29 6.48
CA LEU A 229 17.84 -6.49 5.55
C LEU A 229 16.93 -7.62 6.04
N GLN A 230 17.47 -8.77 6.46
CA GLN A 230 16.68 -9.88 7.01
C GLN A 230 15.91 -9.46 8.27
N LYS A 231 16.57 -8.77 9.20
CA LYS A 231 15.94 -8.24 10.41
C LYS A 231 14.68 -7.44 10.06
N TRP A 232 14.77 -6.47 9.15
CA TRP A 232 13.62 -5.64 8.80
C TRP A 232 12.62 -6.34 7.89
N HIS A 233 13.08 -7.28 7.06
CA HIS A 233 12.21 -8.10 6.22
C HIS A 233 11.18 -8.86 7.06
N TYR A 234 11.62 -9.50 8.16
CA TYR A 234 10.74 -10.34 8.98
C TYR A 234 10.07 -9.61 10.16
N ASN A 235 10.54 -8.41 10.54
CA ASN A 235 9.96 -7.65 11.67
C ASN A 235 9.00 -6.52 11.26
N LEU A 236 8.84 -6.28 9.95
CA LEU A 236 7.83 -5.38 9.43
C LEU A 236 6.59 -6.17 9.02
N PRO A 237 5.38 -5.58 9.17
CA PRO A 237 4.14 -6.28 8.91
C PRO A 237 3.98 -6.60 7.41
N ASP A 238 3.23 -7.67 7.13
CA ASP A 238 2.87 -8.09 5.78
C ASP A 238 4.10 -8.17 4.85
N LYS A 239 4.05 -7.51 3.69
CA LYS A 239 5.16 -7.46 2.71
C LYS A 239 6.00 -6.19 2.79
N ILE A 240 5.82 -5.34 3.81
CA ILE A 240 6.54 -4.07 3.93
C ILE A 240 8.06 -4.27 3.94
N GLY A 241 8.51 -5.34 4.59
CA GLY A 241 9.91 -5.74 4.60
C GLY A 241 10.46 -6.08 3.21
N GLU A 242 9.71 -6.84 2.41
CA GLU A 242 10.09 -7.18 1.04
C GLU A 242 10.29 -5.93 0.16
N PHE A 243 9.42 -4.93 0.30
CA PHE A 243 9.54 -3.68 -0.43
C PHE A 243 10.78 -2.86 -0.05
N LEU A 244 11.23 -2.92 1.21
CA LEU A 244 12.50 -2.30 1.59
C LEU A 244 13.71 -3.02 0.99
N VAL A 245 13.67 -4.36 0.89
CA VAL A 245 14.72 -5.12 0.20
C VAL A 245 14.72 -4.77 -1.29
N LEU A 246 13.54 -4.61 -1.89
CA LEU A 246 13.42 -4.17 -3.28
C LEU A 246 13.99 -2.76 -3.46
N LYS A 247 13.62 -1.81 -2.59
CA LYS A 247 14.17 -0.44 -2.59
C LYS A 247 15.70 -0.46 -2.48
N ALA A 248 16.25 -1.29 -1.59
CA ALA A 248 17.70 -1.48 -1.46
C ALA A 248 18.33 -1.98 -2.78
N ALA A 249 17.70 -2.94 -3.47
CA ALA A 249 18.17 -3.44 -4.76
C ALA A 249 18.12 -2.41 -5.90
N VAL A 250 17.32 -1.35 -5.75
CA VAL A 250 17.29 -0.23 -6.70
C VAL A 250 18.31 0.85 -6.33
N ASP A 251 18.37 1.23 -5.05
CA ASP A 251 19.06 2.43 -4.60
C ASP A 251 20.51 2.19 -4.15
N LEU A 252 20.87 0.96 -3.78
CA LEU A 252 22.17 0.64 -3.17
C LEU A 252 23.04 -0.18 -4.13
N GLU A 253 24.18 0.39 -4.54
CA GLU A 253 25.07 -0.14 -5.59
C GLU A 253 25.54 -1.59 -5.33
N HIS A 254 25.84 -1.94 -4.07
CA HIS A 254 26.35 -3.27 -3.72
C HIS A 254 25.23 -4.30 -3.49
N VAL A 255 23.97 -3.87 -3.44
CA VAL A 255 22.78 -4.75 -3.38
C VAL A 255 22.40 -5.18 -4.80
N ASN A 256 23.35 -5.80 -5.48
CA ASN A 256 23.27 -6.18 -6.89
C ASN A 256 22.65 -7.57 -7.10
N LYS A 257 22.57 -8.03 -8.35
CA LYS A 257 21.94 -9.30 -8.72
C LYS A 257 22.53 -10.53 -7.99
N PRO A 258 23.87 -10.70 -7.88
CA PRO A 258 24.46 -11.73 -7.03
C PRO A 258 24.05 -11.64 -5.56
N PHE A 259 24.05 -10.44 -4.98
CA PHE A 259 23.64 -10.21 -3.60
C PHE A 259 22.19 -10.67 -3.38
N ILE A 260 21.25 -10.19 -4.19
CA ILE A 260 19.83 -10.54 -4.09
C ILE A 260 19.60 -12.04 -4.37
N GLY A 261 20.31 -12.61 -5.34
CA GLY A 261 20.22 -14.05 -5.63
C GLY A 261 20.72 -14.92 -4.48
N LYS A 262 21.73 -14.47 -3.73
CA LYS A 262 22.17 -15.13 -2.49
C LYS A 262 21.13 -14.95 -1.38
N TYR A 263 20.63 -13.72 -1.20
CA TYR A 263 19.62 -13.38 -0.21
C TYR A 263 18.35 -14.22 -0.34
N ILE A 264 17.79 -14.34 -1.55
CA ILE A 264 16.58 -15.14 -1.83
C ILE A 264 16.83 -16.61 -1.44
N ARG A 265 17.94 -17.20 -1.90
CA ARG A 265 18.28 -18.60 -1.62
C ARG A 265 18.51 -18.90 -0.14
N GLN A 266 18.95 -17.91 0.64
CA GLN A 266 19.17 -18.06 2.08
C GLN A 266 17.88 -17.94 2.90
N SER A 267 16.82 -17.39 2.31
CA SER A 267 15.58 -17.07 3.02
C SER A 267 14.61 -18.25 3.14
N ALA A 268 14.81 -19.35 2.41
CA ALA A 268 13.98 -20.55 2.48
C ALA A 268 14.78 -21.83 2.17
N ARG A 269 14.17 -23.00 2.39
CA ARG A 269 14.82 -24.30 2.15
C ARG A 269 14.87 -24.65 0.67
N THR A 270 13.88 -24.21 -0.09
CA THR A 270 13.80 -24.42 -1.54
C THR A 270 13.65 -23.10 -2.29
N GLN A 271 14.04 -23.09 -3.57
CA GLN A 271 13.87 -21.91 -4.44
C GLN A 271 12.39 -21.55 -4.61
N GLU A 272 11.52 -22.55 -4.72
CA GLU A 272 10.07 -22.33 -4.88
C GLU A 272 9.45 -21.67 -3.64
N GLU A 273 9.83 -22.11 -2.44
CA GLU A 273 9.41 -21.47 -1.19
C GLU A 273 9.92 -20.03 -1.09
N ALA A 274 11.18 -19.79 -1.48
CA ALA A 274 11.77 -18.46 -1.47
C ALA A 274 11.04 -17.51 -2.43
N GLU A 275 10.73 -17.97 -3.64
CA GLU A 275 10.02 -17.20 -4.65
C GLU A 275 8.57 -16.92 -4.25
N LYS A 276 7.91 -17.88 -3.60
CA LYS A 276 6.56 -17.69 -3.05
C LYS A 276 6.55 -16.71 -1.87
N GLY A 277 7.58 -16.73 -1.02
CA GLY A 277 7.72 -15.81 0.10
C GLY A 277 8.00 -14.37 -0.33
N MET A 278 8.79 -14.19 -1.38
CA MET A 278 9.22 -12.88 -1.89
C MET A 278 8.96 -12.75 -3.41
N PRO A 279 7.69 -12.72 -3.84
CA PRO A 279 7.34 -12.75 -5.24
C PRO A 279 7.81 -11.49 -6.00
N TYR A 280 7.74 -10.30 -5.39
CA TYR A 280 8.14 -9.06 -6.03
C TYR A 280 9.65 -8.96 -6.17
N LEU A 281 10.38 -9.32 -5.10
CA LEU A 281 11.84 -9.35 -5.15
C LEU A 281 12.35 -10.37 -6.17
N SER A 282 11.69 -11.53 -6.26
CA SER A 282 12.05 -12.58 -7.21
C SER A 282 11.82 -12.17 -8.66
N LEU A 283 10.70 -11.50 -8.96
CA LEU A 283 10.44 -10.94 -10.28
C LEU A 283 11.49 -9.90 -10.67
N TYR A 284 11.82 -8.98 -9.74
CA TYR A 284 12.84 -7.97 -9.97
C TYR A 284 14.23 -8.58 -10.21
N TRP A 285 14.64 -9.53 -9.35
CA TRP A 285 15.92 -10.23 -9.45
C TRP A 285 16.12 -10.93 -10.80
N LYS A 286 15.07 -11.57 -11.33
CA LYS A 286 15.08 -12.20 -12.66
C LYS A 286 15.33 -11.18 -13.77
N ALA A 287 14.79 -9.97 -13.64
CA ALA A 287 14.96 -8.87 -14.60
C ALA A 287 16.29 -8.10 -14.45
N MET A 288 16.95 -8.14 -13.30
CA MET A 288 18.24 -7.50 -13.10
C MET A 288 19.29 -8.01 -14.10
N ARG A 289 20.19 -7.14 -14.53
CA ARG A 289 21.37 -7.56 -15.32
C ARG A 289 22.46 -8.07 -14.39
N ASN A 290 23.31 -8.97 -14.87
CA ASN A 290 24.52 -9.30 -14.15
C ASN A 290 25.39 -8.03 -14.11
N PRO A 291 25.95 -7.65 -12.94
CA PRO A 291 26.89 -6.55 -12.90
C PRO A 291 28.07 -6.87 -13.83
N ALA A 292 28.60 -5.87 -14.52
CA ALA A 292 29.86 -6.04 -15.24
C ALA A 292 30.91 -6.55 -14.23
N PRO A 293 31.79 -7.49 -14.62
CA PRO A 293 32.84 -7.94 -13.73
C PRO A 293 33.64 -6.71 -13.29
N VAL A 294 33.55 -6.38 -12.01
CA VAL A 294 34.42 -5.36 -11.42
C VAL A 294 35.81 -5.96 -11.51
N ALA A 295 36.63 -5.41 -12.41
CA ALA A 295 38.04 -5.76 -12.45
C ALA A 295 38.56 -5.54 -11.03
N GLU A 296 38.98 -6.62 -10.38
CA GLU A 296 39.62 -6.57 -9.07
C GLU A 296 40.70 -5.50 -9.16
N ARG A 297 40.47 -4.36 -8.49
CA ARG A 297 41.54 -3.40 -8.27
C ARG A 297 42.47 -4.07 -7.26
N HIS A 298 43.35 -4.93 -7.78
CA HIS A 298 44.59 -5.26 -7.13
C HIS A 298 45.37 -3.95 -7.01
N THR A 299 45.20 -3.25 -5.89
CA THR A 299 46.17 -2.28 -5.45
C THR A 299 47.43 -3.04 -5.09
N LEU A 300 48.48 -2.77 -5.88
CA LEU A 300 49.87 -3.17 -5.66
C LEU A 300 50.40 -2.69 -4.30
#